data_AF-A0A945LAM4-F1
#
_entry.id   AF-A0A945LAM4-F1
#
_cell.length_a   1.000
_cell.length_b   1.000
_cell.length_c   1.000
_cell.angle_alpha   90.00
_cell.angle_beta   90.00
_cell.angle_gamma   90.00
#
_symmetry.space_group_name_H-M   'P 1'
#
loop_
_entity.id
_entity.type
_entity.pdbx_description
1 polymer ?
#
loop_
_entity_poly.entity_id
_entity_poly.type
_entity_poly.pdbx_seq_one_letter_code
_entity_poly.pdbx_strand_id
1 'polypeptide(L)'
;MNSEEKIVSLLKEKACTKQKIYRITKNIFANFQDVLQEKANILNNEVQDKDVEVSYEESGDFDAKLKFSGDTLLFHMHSNIFDFDSSHQIHKT
;
A
#
# COMPACT_ATOMS: atom_id res chain seq x y z
N MET A 1 -13.78 -11.61 -35.65
CA MET A 1 -13.88 -10.80 -34.41
C MET A 1 -13.81 -9.34 -34.81
N ASN A 2 -14.89 -8.60 -34.61
CA ASN A 2 -14.94 -7.16 -34.88
C ASN A 2 -14.05 -6.40 -33.85
N SER A 3 -13.57 -5.22 -34.18
CA SER A 3 -12.69 -4.40 -33.35
C SER A 3 -13.27 -4.15 -31.96
N GLU A 4 -14.58 -3.94 -31.85
CA GLU A 4 -15.28 -3.74 -30.59
C GLU A 4 -15.24 -4.99 -29.71
N GLU A 5 -15.36 -6.19 -30.28
CA GLU A 5 -15.27 -7.45 -29.52
C GLU A 5 -13.87 -7.64 -28.91
N LYS A 6 -12.81 -7.26 -29.66
CA LYS A 6 -11.43 -7.28 -29.16
C LYS A 6 -11.20 -6.25 -28.06
N ILE A 7 -11.79 -5.06 -28.16
CA ILE A 7 -11.72 -4.03 -27.12
C ILE A 7 -12.40 -4.54 -25.84
N VAL A 8 -13.60 -5.09 -25.96
CA VAL A 8 -14.35 -5.63 -24.82
C VAL A 8 -13.61 -6.80 -24.17
N SER A 9 -13.00 -7.70 -24.93
CA SER A 9 -12.21 -8.80 -24.36
C SER A 9 -11.00 -8.27 -23.58
N LEU A 10 -10.26 -7.30 -24.12
CA LEU A 10 -9.13 -6.68 -23.44
C LEU A 10 -9.54 -5.95 -22.15
N LEU A 11 -10.68 -5.27 -22.15
CA LEU A 11 -11.22 -4.62 -20.94
C LEU A 11 -11.58 -5.66 -19.88
N LYS A 12 -12.27 -6.74 -20.27
CA LYS A 12 -12.64 -7.84 -19.34
C LYS A 12 -11.42 -8.52 -18.74
N GLU A 13 -10.38 -8.78 -19.53
CA GLU A 13 -9.21 -9.50 -19.04
C GLU A 13 -8.25 -8.59 -18.28
N LYS A 14 -7.88 -7.45 -18.85
CA LYS A 14 -6.84 -6.59 -18.28
C LYS A 14 -7.40 -5.56 -17.30
N ALA A 15 -8.45 -4.84 -17.68
CA ALA A 15 -8.95 -3.74 -16.84
C ALA A 15 -9.67 -4.27 -15.59
N CYS A 16 -10.51 -5.30 -15.71
CA CYS A 16 -11.16 -5.88 -14.54
C CYS A 16 -10.15 -6.49 -13.54
N THR A 17 -9.09 -7.14 -14.04
CA THR A 17 -8.02 -7.68 -13.19
C THR A 17 -7.28 -6.56 -12.47
N LYS A 18 -6.89 -5.48 -13.17
CA LYS A 18 -6.26 -4.31 -12.55
C LYS A 18 -7.15 -3.69 -11.47
N GLN A 19 -8.43 -3.51 -11.76
CA GLN A 19 -9.39 -2.96 -10.79
C GLN A 19 -9.58 -3.88 -9.58
N LYS A 20 -9.55 -5.20 -9.76
CA LYS A 20 -9.62 -6.17 -8.66
C LYS A 20 -8.39 -6.06 -7.76
N ILE A 21 -7.18 -6.07 -8.33
CA ILE A 21 -5.94 -5.96 -7.56
C ILE A 21 -5.90 -4.62 -6.82
N TYR A 22 -6.26 -3.51 -7.47
CA TYR A 22 -6.31 -2.19 -6.84
C TYR A 22 -7.17 -2.19 -5.56
N ARG A 23 -8.39 -2.76 -5.62
CA ARG A 23 -9.26 -2.87 -4.44
C ARG A 23 -8.65 -3.73 -3.34
N ILE A 24 -8.01 -4.84 -3.70
CA ILE A 24 -7.34 -5.71 -2.71
C ILE A 24 -6.19 -4.95 -2.04
N THR A 25 -5.33 -4.29 -2.82
CA THR A 25 -4.20 -3.51 -2.32
C THR A 25 -4.69 -2.39 -1.39
N LYS A 26 -5.75 -1.65 -1.78
CA LYS A 26 -6.33 -0.60 -0.94
C LYS A 26 -6.83 -1.14 0.40
N ASN A 27 -7.56 -2.26 0.39
CA ASN A 27 -8.07 -2.86 1.62
C ASN A 27 -6.93 -3.36 2.54
N ILE A 28 -5.89 -3.96 1.96
CA ILE A 28 -4.72 -4.40 2.72
C ILE A 28 -3.97 -3.19 3.29
N PHE A 29 -3.84 -2.10 2.53
CA PHE A 29 -3.18 -0.89 3.00
C PHE A 29 -3.94 -0.22 4.14
N ALA A 30 -5.28 -0.18 4.08
CA ALA A 30 -6.11 0.28 5.20
C ALA A 30 -5.86 -0.56 6.48
N ASN A 31 -5.86 -1.89 6.37
CA ASN A 31 -5.53 -2.75 7.52
C ASN A 31 -4.09 -2.50 8.02
N PHE A 32 -3.15 -2.21 7.12
CA PHE A 32 -1.78 -1.88 7.48
C PHE A 32 -1.69 -0.54 8.23
N GLN A 33 -2.48 0.46 7.83
CA GLN A 33 -2.62 1.72 8.55
C GLN A 33 -3.13 1.50 9.98
N ASP A 34 -4.14 0.66 10.17
CA ASP A 34 -4.66 0.31 11.51
C ASP A 34 -3.56 -0.32 12.38
N VAL A 35 -2.78 -1.26 11.82
CA VAL A 35 -1.66 -1.89 12.53
C VAL A 35 -0.57 -0.88 12.89
N LEU A 36 -0.24 0.04 11.98
CA LEU A 36 0.75 1.10 12.25
C LEU A 36 0.28 2.01 13.39
N GLN A 37 -1.00 2.37 13.42
CA GLN A 37 -1.58 3.17 14.49
C GLN A 37 -1.52 2.44 15.84
N GLU A 38 -1.91 1.17 15.88
CA GLU A 38 -1.81 0.34 17.09
C GLU A 38 -0.36 0.27 17.59
N LYS A 39 0.59 0.03 16.68
CA LYS A 39 2.02 -0.02 17.02
C LYS A 39 2.55 1.30 17.53
N ALA A 40 2.18 2.42 16.91
CA ALA A 40 2.56 3.74 17.40
C ALA A 40 2.09 3.95 18.84
N ASN A 41 0.83 3.61 19.14
CA ASN A 41 0.27 3.75 20.47
C ASN A 41 0.99 2.87 21.51
N ILE A 42 1.28 1.61 21.18
CA ILE A 42 2.02 0.70 22.07
C ILE A 42 3.41 1.27 22.36
N LEU A 43 4.17 1.62 21.32
CA LEU A 43 5.53 2.14 21.47
C LEU A 43 5.56 3.45 22.24
N ASN A 44 4.65 4.37 21.94
CA ASN A 44 4.57 5.65 22.63
C ASN A 44 4.24 5.51 24.12
N ASN A 45 3.48 4.48 24.50
CA ASN A 45 3.18 4.18 25.91
C ASN A 45 4.35 3.52 26.65
N GLU A 46 5.22 2.79 25.93
CA GLU A 46 6.41 2.15 26.51
C GLU A 46 7.58 3.13 26.66
N VAL A 47 7.61 4.18 25.85
CA VAL A 47 8.60 5.25 25.94
C VAL A 47 8.32 6.14 27.15
N GLN A 48 9.27 6.21 28.09
CA GLN A 48 9.15 6.98 29.33
C GLN A 48 9.71 8.41 29.21
N ASP A 49 10.46 8.69 28.14
CA ASP A 49 11.05 10.01 27.88
C ASP A 49 10.04 10.91 27.16
N LYS A 50 9.87 12.13 27.67
CA LYS A 50 8.88 13.10 27.19
C LYS A 50 9.29 13.74 25.87
N ASP A 51 10.59 13.68 25.54
CA ASP A 51 11.14 14.25 24.32
C ASP A 51 11.16 13.22 23.16
N VAL A 52 10.76 11.97 23.43
CA VAL A 52 10.70 10.88 22.47
C VAL A 52 9.24 10.54 22.18
N GLU A 53 8.70 11.08 21.08
CA GLU A 53 7.34 10.79 20.63
C GLU A 53 7.34 9.74 19.52
N VAL A 54 6.45 8.76 19.62
CA VAL A 54 6.10 7.86 18.51
C VAL A 54 4.65 8.12 18.13
N SER A 55 4.40 8.54 16.89
CA SER A 55 3.04 8.85 16.45
C SER A 55 2.76 8.38 15.04
N TYR A 56 1.53 7.93 14.83
CA TYR A 56 0.98 7.65 13.52
C TYR A 56 0.24 8.89 13.01
N GLU A 57 0.52 9.28 11.77
CA GLU A 57 -0.19 10.35 11.07
C GLU A 57 -0.87 9.76 9.83
N GLU A 58 -2.20 9.82 9.82
CA GLU A 58 -3.01 9.43 8.68
C GLU A 58 -2.90 10.50 7.58
N SER A 59 -2.52 10.09 6.36
CA SER A 59 -2.47 10.97 5.18
C SER A 59 -3.36 10.43 4.06
N GLY A 60 -4.55 9.96 4.43
CA GLY A 60 -5.57 9.46 3.51
C GLY A 60 -5.29 8.05 2.99
N ASP A 61 -5.95 7.71 1.88
CA ASP A 61 -6.03 6.33 1.38
C ASP A 61 -4.72 5.75 0.83
N PHE A 62 -3.69 6.59 0.62
CA PHE A 62 -2.49 6.20 -0.12
C PHE A 62 -1.19 6.40 0.66
N ASP A 63 -1.23 7.15 1.75
CA ASP A 63 -0.03 7.50 2.50
C ASP A 63 -0.24 7.19 3.98
N ALA A 64 0.79 6.59 4.57
CA ALA A 64 0.86 6.30 6.00
C ALA A 64 2.21 6.78 6.53
N LYS A 65 2.18 7.56 7.61
CA LYS A 65 3.40 8.06 8.26
C LYS A 65 3.49 7.52 9.67
N LEU A 66 4.63 6.95 10.00
CA LEU A 66 5.01 6.61 11.37
C LEU A 66 6.22 7.47 11.75
N LYS A 67 6.02 8.39 12.69
CA LYS A 67 7.06 9.26 13.23
C LYS A 67 7.60 8.64 14.51
N PHE A 68 8.92 8.76 14.70
CA PHE A 68 9.59 8.36 15.92
C PHE A 68 10.76 9.34 16.14
N SER A 69 10.59 10.22 17.13
CA SER A 69 11.51 11.32 17.42
C SER A 69 11.81 12.17 16.17
N GLY A 70 13.05 12.13 15.67
CA GLY A 70 13.49 12.94 14.51
C GLY A 70 13.24 12.29 13.16
N ASP A 71 12.81 11.03 13.13
CA ASP A 71 12.70 10.24 11.92
C ASP A 71 11.24 9.98 11.53
N THR A 72 11.03 9.66 10.26
CA THR A 72 9.71 9.32 9.72
C THR A 72 9.83 8.19 8.72
N LEU A 73 9.08 7.11 8.95
CA LEU A 73 8.78 6.12 7.93
C LEU A 73 7.54 6.58 7.17
N LEU A 74 7.71 6.76 5.86
CA LEU A 74 6.63 7.11 4.94
C LEU A 74 6.37 5.91 4.02
N PHE A 75 5.15 5.40 4.07
CA PHE A 75 4.69 4.31 3.24
C PHE A 75 3.71 4.83 2.18
N HIS A 76 3.96 4.47 0.93
CA HIS A 76 3.14 4.85 -0.21
C HIS A 76 2.46 3.63 -0.83
N MET A 77 1.14 3.71 -1.00
CA MET A 77 0.39 2.75 -1.81
C MET A 77 0.33 3.22 -3.26
N HIS A 78 0.99 2.49 -4.16
CA HIS A 78 0.88 2.74 -5.59
C HIS A 78 -0.40 2.12 -6.18
N SER A 79 -1.15 2.90 -6.97
CA SER A 79 -2.35 2.42 -7.68
C SER A 79 -2.04 1.73 -9.00
N ASN A 80 -0.85 1.97 -9.57
CA ASN A 80 -0.42 1.37 -10.82
C ASN A 80 0.00 -0.07 -10.62
N ILE A 81 -0.66 -0.97 -11.34
CA ILE A 81 -0.36 -2.40 -11.34
C ILE A 81 0.45 -2.72 -12.58
N PHE A 82 1.66 -3.18 -12.32
CA PHE A 82 2.60 -3.71 -13.30
C PHE A 82 3.09 -5.06 -12.81
N ASP A 83 3.53 -5.87 -13.76
CA ASP A 83 4.26 -7.10 -13.47
C ASP A 83 5.75 -6.83 -13.67
N PHE A 84 6.59 -7.60 -13.00
CA PHE A 84 8.02 -7.57 -13.29
C PHE A 84 8.27 -8.19 -14.65
N ASP A 85 9.28 -7.69 -15.37
CA ASP A 85 9.72 -8.31 -16.61
C ASP A 85 9.97 -9.81 -16.38
N SER A 86 9.61 -10.65 -17.35
CA SER A 86 9.78 -12.10 -17.25
C SER A 86 11.20 -12.57 -16.90
N SER A 87 12.23 -11.77 -17.21
CA SER A 87 13.64 -12.02 -16.89
C SER A 87 14.06 -11.55 -15.49
N HIS A 88 13.20 -10.80 -14.79
CA HIS A 88 13.48 -10.20 -13.49
C HIS A 88 13.78 -11.29 -12.44
N GLN A 89 14.75 -11.03 -11.56
CA GLN A 89 15.23 -12.01 -10.59
C GLN A 89 14.15 -12.46 -9.59
N ILE A 90 13.11 -11.66 -9.38
CA ILE A 90 11.96 -12.04 -8.53
C ILE A 90 11.22 -13.29 -9.02
N HIS A 91 11.31 -13.58 -10.32
CA HIS A 91 10.71 -14.77 -10.94
C HIS A 91 11.66 -15.97 -10.96
N LYS A 92 12.90 -15.81 -10.50
CA LYS A 92 13.87 -16.91 -10.34
C LYS A 92 13.80 -17.44 -8.91
N THR A 93 12.83 -18.32 -8.68
CA THR A 93 12.81 -19.26 -7.54
C THR A 93 13.65 -20.49 -7.83
#